data_AF-A0A7S1RI25-F1
#
_entry.id   AF-A0A7S1RI25-F1
#
_cell.length_a   1.000
_cell.length_b   1.000
_cell.length_c   1.000
_cell.angle_alpha   90.00
_cell.angle_beta   90.00
_cell.angle_gamma   90.00
#
_symmetry.space_group_name_H-M   'P 1'
#
loop_
_entity.id
_entity.type
_entity.pdbx_description
1 polymer ?
#
loop_
_entity_poly.entity_id
_entity_poly.type
_entity_poly.pdbx_seq_one_letter_code
_entity_poly.pdbx_strand_id
1 'polypeptide(L)'
;MEFCSTCQCYIRRDNFPSHAHCDYCGRTLQKQQKAQHEERCSRNRVFCEPCQCWLQAQEFRSHAHCAHCGRVVPADRLAKHEESCPEHRGTCTVCGKQLQ
;
A
#
# COMPACT_ATOMS: atom_id res chain seq x y z
N MET A 1 29.72 -14.91 -18.42
CA MET A 1 28.27 -15.11 -18.28
C MET A 1 28.05 -15.55 -16.85
N GLU A 2 27.00 -15.05 -16.21
CA GLU A 2 26.64 -15.36 -14.82
C GLU A 2 25.35 -16.18 -14.83
N PHE A 3 25.25 -17.21 -14.00
CA PHE A 3 24.04 -18.02 -13.91
C PHE A 3 23.04 -17.37 -12.97
N CYS A 4 21.80 -17.16 -13.43
CA CYS A 4 20.70 -16.73 -12.57
C CYS A 4 19.88 -17.96 -12.16
N SER A 5 19.84 -18.26 -10.86
CA SER A 5 19.06 -19.37 -10.30
C SER A 5 17.54 -19.16 -10.44
N THR A 6 17.08 -17.91 -10.39
CA THR A 6 15.65 -17.58 -10.54
C THR A 6 15.16 -17.78 -11.98
N CYS A 7 15.98 -17.44 -12.97
CA CYS A 7 15.66 -17.65 -14.39
C CYS A 7 16.07 -19.03 -14.93
N GLN A 8 16.93 -19.75 -14.20
CA GLN A 8 17.56 -21.00 -14.65
C GLN A 8 18.29 -20.82 -16.00
N CYS A 9 18.93 -19.68 -16.21
CA CYS A 9 19.63 -19.37 -17.47
C CYS A 9 20.91 -18.54 -17.24
N TYR A 10 21.75 -18.47 -18.28
CA TYR A 10 22.98 -17.67 -18.26
C TYR A 10 22.73 -16.27 -18.79
N ILE A 11 23.06 -15.27 -17.96
CA ILE A 11 22.97 -13.84 -18.29
C ILE A 11 24.38 -13.32 -18.66
N ARG A 12 24.47 -12.37 -19.59
CA ARG A 12 25.75 -11.69 -19.86
C ARG A 12 26.21 -10.91 -18.64
N ARG A 13 27.53 -10.90 -18.36
CA ARG A 13 28.10 -10.20 -17.19
C ARG A 13 27.71 -8.73 -17.15
N ASP A 14 27.67 -8.07 -18.29
CA ASP A 14 27.28 -6.65 -18.39
C ASP A 14 25.82 -6.38 -18.00
N ASN A 15 24.93 -7.36 -18.20
CA ASN A 15 23.52 -7.24 -17.88
C ASN A 15 23.17 -7.72 -16.47
N PHE A 16 24.03 -8.53 -15.84
CA PHE A 16 23.76 -9.08 -14.51
C PHE A 16 23.57 -8.01 -13.40
N PRO A 17 24.32 -6.88 -13.35
CA PRO A 17 24.10 -5.83 -12.36
C PRO A 17 22.71 -5.18 -12.43
N SER A 18 22.14 -5.14 -13.63
CA SER A 18 20.82 -4.59 -13.91
C SER A 18 19.74 -5.67 -13.92
N HIS A 19 20.09 -6.94 -13.81
CA HIS A 19 19.16 -8.05 -13.79
C HIS A 19 18.57 -8.21 -12.38
N ALA A 20 17.25 -8.10 -12.27
CA ALA A 20 16.55 -8.24 -11.00
C ALA A 20 15.23 -8.99 -11.17
N HIS A 21 14.73 -9.52 -10.05
CA HIS A 21 13.41 -10.16 -9.99
C HIS A 21 12.54 -9.41 -9.00
N CYS A 22 11.24 -9.38 -9.30
CA CYS A 22 10.24 -9.01 -8.32
C CYS A 22 10.09 -10.14 -7.29
N ASP A 23 10.18 -9.81 -6.01
CA ASP A 23 10.07 -10.81 -4.94
C ASP A 23 8.65 -11.41 -4.84
N TYR A 24 7.63 -10.67 -5.28
CA TYR A 24 6.23 -11.09 -5.21
C TYR A 24 5.79 -11.93 -6.42
N CYS A 25 6.26 -11.60 -7.63
CA CYS A 25 5.80 -12.25 -8.86
C CYS A 25 6.85 -13.07 -9.60
N GLY A 26 8.12 -12.98 -9.22
CA GLY A 26 9.23 -13.66 -9.89
C GLY A 26 9.54 -13.13 -11.29
N ARG A 27 8.87 -12.06 -11.74
CA ARG A 27 9.09 -11.48 -13.06
C ARG A 27 10.47 -10.86 -13.13
N THR A 28 11.16 -11.12 -14.24
CA THR A 28 12.46 -10.51 -14.54
C THR A 28 12.27 -9.07 -14.96
N LEU A 29 13.03 -8.17 -14.35
CA LEU A 29 12.93 -6.73 -14.49
C LEU A 29 14.33 -6.13 -14.44
N GLN A 30 14.43 -4.84 -14.81
CA GLN A 30 15.64 -4.10 -14.52
C GLN A 30 15.70 -3.70 -13.05
N LYS A 31 16.90 -3.73 -12.44
CA LYS A 31 17.12 -3.36 -11.04
C LYS A 31 16.53 -1.99 -10.67
N GLN A 32 16.66 -1.01 -11.57
CA GLN A 32 16.09 0.33 -11.37
C GLN A 32 14.55 0.34 -11.38
N GLN A 33 13.93 -0.57 -12.12
CA GLN A 33 12.47 -0.68 -12.24
C GLN A 33 11.87 -1.60 -11.16
N LYS A 34 12.70 -2.38 -10.45
CA LYS A 34 12.25 -3.34 -9.43
C LYS A 34 11.36 -2.66 -8.39
N ALA A 35 11.82 -1.57 -7.77
CA ALA A 35 11.09 -0.87 -6.72
C ALA A 35 9.70 -0.39 -7.21
N GLN A 36 9.67 0.34 -8.33
CA GLN A 36 8.41 0.84 -8.90
C GLN A 36 7.46 -0.31 -9.30
N HIS A 37 8.00 -1.39 -9.84
CA HIS A 37 7.19 -2.57 -10.15
C HIS A 37 6.62 -3.22 -8.89
N GLU A 38 7.43 -3.38 -7.84
CA GLU A 38 7.03 -4.04 -6.59
C GLU A 38 5.91 -3.27 -5.89
N GLU A 39 5.96 -1.94 -5.89
CA GLU A 39 4.86 -1.12 -5.39
C GLU A 39 3.55 -1.40 -6.12
N ARG A 40 3.62 -1.58 -7.45
CA ARG A 40 2.46 -1.81 -8.33
C ARG A 40 2.20 -3.28 -8.65
N CYS A 41 2.88 -4.19 -7.94
CA CYS A 41 2.85 -5.59 -8.30
C CYS A 41 1.52 -6.19 -7.88
N SER A 42 0.79 -6.83 -8.80
CA SER A 42 -0.52 -7.41 -8.50
C SER A 42 -0.48 -8.55 -7.47
N ARG A 43 0.71 -9.11 -7.18
CA ARG A 43 0.94 -10.10 -6.11
C ARG A 43 1.42 -9.48 -4.79
N ASN A 44 1.83 -8.21 -4.80
CA ASN A 44 2.13 -7.47 -3.57
C ASN A 44 0.82 -6.92 -2.99
N ARG A 45 0.14 -7.77 -2.21
CA ARG A 45 -1.14 -7.44 -1.58
C ARG A 45 -0.99 -7.41 -0.08
N VAL A 46 -1.69 -6.48 0.54
CA VAL A 46 -1.78 -6.30 2.00
C VAL A 46 -3.21 -6.59 2.40
N PHE A 47 -3.38 -7.40 3.45
CA PHE A 47 -4.68 -7.64 4.05
C PHE A 47 -5.04 -6.48 4.97
N CYS A 48 -6.18 -5.85 4.71
CA CYS A 48 -6.74 -4.82 5.57
C CYS A 48 -7.74 -5.48 6.51
N GLU A 49 -7.39 -5.62 7.79
CA GLU A 49 -8.28 -6.23 8.80
C GLU A 49 -9.58 -5.45 8.98
N PRO A 50 -9.60 -4.10 9.07
CA PRO A 50 -10.84 -3.33 9.20
C PRO A 50 -11.79 -3.47 8.01
N CYS A 51 -11.27 -3.59 6.78
CA CYS A 51 -12.06 -3.80 5.58
C CYS A 51 -12.32 -5.28 5.25
N GLN A 52 -11.63 -6.20 5.93
CA GLN A 52 -11.61 -7.63 5.65
C GLN A 52 -11.34 -7.96 4.17
N CYS A 53 -10.49 -7.19 3.50
CA CYS A 53 -10.21 -7.33 2.08
C CYS A 53 -8.71 -7.24 1.76
N TRP A 54 -8.33 -7.81 0.62
CA TRP A 54 -6.96 -7.73 0.11
C TRP A 54 -6.82 -6.53 -0.84
N LEU A 55 -5.95 -5.60 -0.49
CA LEU A 55 -5.65 -4.41 -1.28
C LEU A 55 -4.25 -4.52 -1.86
N GLN A 56 -3.97 -3.84 -2.97
CA GLN A 56 -2.58 -3.72 -3.43
C GLN A 56 -1.78 -2.87 -2.44
N ALA A 57 -0.49 -3.18 -2.24
CA ALA A 57 0.36 -2.43 -1.33
C ALA A 57 0.40 -0.92 -1.65
N GLN A 58 0.41 -0.55 -2.94
CA GLN A 58 0.30 0.85 -3.36
C GLN A 58 -1.01 1.51 -2.90
N GLU A 59 -2.15 0.83 -3.05
CA GLU A 59 -3.45 1.34 -2.62
C GLU A 59 -3.53 1.42 -1.10
N PHE A 60 -2.97 0.42 -0.41
CA PHE A 60 -2.94 0.38 1.05
C PHE A 60 -2.21 1.59 1.65
N ARG A 61 -1.18 2.13 0.95
CA ARG A 61 -0.42 3.31 1.41
C ARG A 61 -1.28 4.57 1.57
N SER A 62 -2.31 4.74 0.75
CA SER A 62 -3.27 5.84 0.88
C SER A 62 -4.57 5.44 1.56
N HIS A 63 -4.73 4.17 1.92
CA HIS A 63 -5.90 3.60 2.57
C HIS A 63 -5.80 3.74 4.09
N ALA A 64 -6.24 4.88 4.63
CA ALA A 64 -6.22 5.12 6.07
C ALA A 64 -7.62 5.05 6.67
N HIS A 65 -7.72 4.53 7.89
CA HIS A 65 -8.97 4.47 8.64
C HIS A 65 -9.03 5.58 9.68
N CYS A 66 -10.15 6.30 9.72
CA CYS A 66 -10.44 7.21 10.83
C CYS A 66 -10.64 6.42 12.13
N ALA A 67 -9.91 6.79 13.19
CA ALA A 67 -10.05 6.14 14.49
C ALA A 67 -11.43 6.37 15.14
N HIS A 68 -12.13 7.44 14.76
CA HIS A 68 -13.41 7.82 15.36
C HIS A 68 -14.63 7.21 14.68
N CYS A 69 -14.64 7.12 13.35
CA CYS A 69 -15.80 6.63 12.59
C CYS A 69 -15.52 5.38 11.74
N GLY A 70 -14.28 4.87 11.74
CA GLY A 70 -13.86 3.68 10.98
C GLY A 70 -13.83 3.84 9.46
N ARG A 71 -14.25 5.00 8.92
CA ARG A 71 -14.29 5.24 7.47
C ARG A 71 -12.89 5.28 6.87
N VAL A 72 -12.79 4.73 5.67
CA VAL A 72 -11.60 4.82 4.84
C VAL A 72 -11.54 6.21 4.21
N VAL A 73 -10.43 6.91 4.43
CA VAL A 73 -10.13 8.18 3.81
C VAL A 73 -8.69 8.16 3.27
N PRO A 74 -8.38 8.99 2.25
CA PRO A 74 -7.01 9.14 1.78
C PRO A 74 -6.10 9.54 2.94
N ALA A 75 -4.95 8.90 3.09
CA ALA A 75 -4.01 9.19 4.19
C ALA A 75 -3.67 10.70 4.30
N ASP A 76 -3.54 11.41 3.18
CA ASP A 76 -3.29 12.86 3.13
C ASP A 76 -4.44 13.70 3.73
N ARG A 77 -5.67 13.17 3.68
CA ARG A 77 -6.88 13.83 4.20
C ARG A 77 -7.32 13.29 5.56
N LEU A 78 -6.65 12.27 6.08
CA LEU A 78 -7.02 11.62 7.35
C LEU A 78 -7.00 12.63 8.49
N ALA A 79 -5.93 13.40 8.65
CA ALA A 79 -5.79 14.37 9.74
C ALA A 79 -6.96 15.39 9.74
N LYS A 80 -7.23 16.02 8.59
CA LYS A 80 -8.34 16.98 8.44
C LYS A 80 -9.70 16.33 8.69
N HIS A 81 -9.86 15.09 8.23
CA HIS A 81 -11.07 14.32 8.47
C HIS A 81 -11.26 14.05 9.97
N GLU A 82 -10.21 13.65 10.70
CA GLU A 82 -10.26 13.37 12.14
C GLU A 82 -10.62 14.62 12.95
N GLU A 83 -10.03 15.78 12.65
CA GLU A 83 -10.36 17.07 13.29
C GLU A 83 -11.82 17.50 13.10
N SER A 84 -12.41 17.13 11.96
CA SER A 84 -13.78 17.45 11.60
C SER A 84 -14.71 16.25 11.71
N CYS A 85 -14.24 15.15 12.31
CA CYS A 85 -14.99 13.90 12.29
C CYS A 85 -16.22 14.07 13.17
N PRO A 86 -17.42 13.82 12.65
CA PRO A 86 -18.64 14.00 13.43
C PRO A 86 -18.73 13.08 14.64
N GLU A 87 -18.03 11.94 14.61
CA GLU A 87 -17.94 11.02 15.75
C GLU A 87 -16.82 11.39 16.74
N HIS A 88 -15.84 12.20 16.31
CA HIS A 88 -14.84 12.81 17.20
C HIS A 88 -15.46 13.95 18.03
N ARG A 89 -16.28 14.78 17.38
CA ARG A 89 -17.02 15.86 18.03
C ARG A 89 -18.27 15.28 18.69
N GLY A 90 -18.08 14.71 19.88
CA GLY A 90 -19.14 14.13 20.70
C GLY A 90 -20.44 14.91 20.59
N THR A 91 -21.50 14.22 20.19
CA THR A 91 -22.84 14.79 20.14
C THR A 91 -23.35 14.95 21.57
N CYS A 92 -23.91 16.13 21.87
CA CYS A 92 -24.65 16.36 23.11
C CYS A 92 -25.80 15.35 23.21
N THR A 93 -25.74 14.38 24.13
CA THR A 93 -26.79 13.35 24.31
C THR A 93 -28.15 13.92 24.75
N VAL A 94 -28.17 15.17 25.21
CA VAL A 94 -29.38 15.89 25.62
C VAL A 94 -30.02 16.66 24.47
N CYS A 95 -29.23 17.12 23.49
CA CYS A 95 -29.68 18.12 22.51
C CYS A 95 -29.35 17.79 21.05
N GLY A 96 -28.63 16.70 20.78
CA GLY A 96 -28.30 16.21 19.43
C GLY A 96 -27.37 17.14 18.62
N LYS A 97 -26.97 18.28 19.17
CA LYS A 97 -26.07 19.24 18.52
C LYS A 97 -24.62 18.85 18.73
N GLN A 98 -23.79 19.07 17.71
CA GLN A 98 -22.34 18.93 17.82
C GLN A 98 -21.81 19.98 18.80
N LEU A 99 -20.99 19.55 19.77
CA LEU A 99 -20.23 20.46 20.62
C LEU A 99 -19.14 21.07 19.75
N GLN A 100 -19.30 22.37 19.45
CA GLN A 100 -18.40 23.16 18.61
C GLN A 100 -17.33 23.85 19.46
#